data_AF-A0A7C9CIC8-F1
#
_entry.id   AF-A0A7C9CIC8-F1
#
_cell.length_a   1.000
_cell.length_b   1.000
_cell.length_c   1.000
_cell.angle_alpha   90.00
_cell.angle_beta   90.00
_cell.angle_gamma   90.00
#
_symmetry.space_group_name_H-M   'P 1'
#
loop_
_entity.id
_entity.type
_entity.pdbx_description
1 polymer ?
#
loop_
_entity_poly.entity_id
_entity_poly.type
_entity_poly.pdbx_seq_one_letter_code
_entity_poly.pdbx_strand_id
1 'polypeptide(L)'
;ARGSLPSKFDCDYAFVLGHICYHILAAGLNGYMATVTNLKSPVNKWKCGAAPFTAMMTVKRYSQGPGALSIGKPAIHPATVDLTGKAFELLRQNATRFLMEDIYRNPGPLQYEGPGSDAKALSLCVEDQDYMG
;
A
#
# COMPACT_ATOMS: atom_id res chain seq x y z
N ALA A 1 13.76 2.18 12.09
CA ALA A 1 12.31 2.19 11.79
C ALA A 1 11.74 0.81 11.44
N ARG A 2 12.41 -0.06 10.67
CA ARG A 2 11.81 -1.34 10.22
C ARG A 2 11.54 -2.40 11.31
N GLY A 3 12.02 -2.18 12.54
CA GLY A 3 11.73 -3.01 13.73
C GLY A 3 11.08 -2.21 14.86
N SER A 4 10.51 -1.04 14.56
CA SER A 4 9.75 -0.24 15.51
C SER A 4 8.35 -0.85 15.70
N LEU A 5 7.65 -0.44 16.78
CA LEU A 5 6.27 -0.88 16.98
C LEU A 5 5.36 -0.34 15.85
N PRO A 6 4.46 -1.17 15.30
CA PRO A 6 3.54 -0.79 14.23
C PRO A 6 2.50 0.23 14.71
N SER A 7 1.96 1.04 13.80
CA SER A 7 0.82 1.92 14.13
C SER A 7 -0.44 1.10 14.44
N LYS A 8 -1.42 1.72 15.10
CA LYS A 8 -2.74 1.09 15.28
C LYS A 8 -3.35 0.64 13.94
N PHE A 9 -3.21 1.48 12.90
CA PHE A 9 -3.62 1.14 11.54
C PHE A 9 -2.91 -0.11 11.01
N ASP A 10 -1.58 -0.21 11.16
CA ASP A 10 -0.80 -1.36 10.71
C ASP A 10 -1.15 -2.64 11.49
N CYS A 11 -1.41 -2.52 12.81
CA CYS A 11 -1.90 -3.64 13.63
C CYS A 11 -3.23 -4.17 13.11
N ASP A 12 -4.22 -3.29 12.95
CA ASP A 12 -5.55 -3.66 12.47
C ASP A 12 -5.47 -4.24 11.05
N TYR A 13 -4.68 -3.62 10.18
CA TYR A 13 -4.48 -4.07 8.79
C TYR A 13 -3.82 -5.45 8.70
N ALA A 14 -2.71 -5.67 9.41
CA ALA A 14 -2.02 -6.96 9.41
C ALA A 14 -2.87 -8.08 10.02
N PHE A 15 -3.63 -7.78 11.08
CA PHE A 15 -4.55 -8.73 11.69
C PHE A 15 -5.64 -9.16 10.71
N VAL A 16 -6.29 -8.20 10.04
CA VAL A 16 -7.32 -8.47 9.03
C VAL A 16 -6.75 -9.28 7.86
N LEU A 17 -5.57 -8.92 7.35
CA LEU A 17 -4.92 -9.69 6.28
C LEU A 17 -4.67 -11.15 6.69
N GLY A 18 -4.22 -11.40 7.92
CA GLY A 18 -4.04 -12.75 8.46
C GLY A 18 -5.36 -13.55 8.49
N HIS A 19 -6.45 -12.92 8.92
CA HIS A 19 -7.78 -13.51 8.90
C HIS A 19 -8.26 -13.84 7.48
N ILE A 20 -7.97 -12.98 6.50
CA ILE A 20 -8.30 -13.24 5.10
C ILE A 20 -7.52 -14.45 4.58
N CYS A 21 -6.21 -14.53 4.88
CA CYS A 21 -5.40 -15.69 4.51
C CYS A 21 -5.98 -17.00 5.07
N TYR A 22 -6.46 -16.99 6.32
CA TYR A 22 -7.17 -18.14 6.89
C TYR A 22 -8.39 -18.55 6.06
N HIS A 23 -9.23 -17.59 5.66
CA HIS A 23 -10.40 -17.88 4.83
C HIS A 23 -10.04 -18.37 3.41
N ILE A 24 -9.00 -17.82 2.79
CA ILE A 24 -8.48 -18.30 1.49
C ILE A 24 -8.08 -19.79 1.60
N LEU A 25 -7.33 -20.15 2.66
CA LEU A 25 -6.91 -21.52 2.92
C LEU A 25 -8.10 -22.45 3.21
N ALA A 26 -9.05 -22.01 4.04
CA ALA A 26 -10.25 -22.78 4.38
C ALA A 26 -11.14 -23.05 3.14
N ALA A 27 -11.13 -22.14 2.17
CA ALA A 27 -11.81 -22.30 0.89
C ALA A 27 -11.05 -23.17 -0.13
N GLY A 28 -9.84 -23.67 0.21
CA GLY A 28 -9.01 -24.49 -0.69
C GLY A 28 -8.41 -23.70 -1.84
N LEU A 29 -8.33 -22.37 -1.74
CA LEU A 29 -7.81 -21.49 -2.80
C LEU A 29 -6.29 -21.33 -2.69
N ASN A 30 -5.61 -21.25 -3.83
CA ASN A 30 -4.16 -21.03 -3.93
C ASN A 30 -3.83 -19.93 -4.95
N GLY A 31 -2.63 -19.35 -4.86
CA GLY A 31 -2.21 -18.31 -5.82
C GLY A 31 -2.94 -16.96 -5.68
N TYR A 32 -3.58 -16.71 -4.54
CA TYR A 32 -4.21 -15.44 -4.21
C TYR A 32 -3.42 -14.66 -3.14
N MET A 33 -3.43 -13.34 -3.26
CA MET A 33 -2.97 -12.38 -2.26
C MET A 33 -4.18 -11.88 -1.45
N ALA A 34 -4.09 -11.86 -0.13
CA ALA A 34 -5.08 -11.21 0.72
C ALA A 34 -5.09 -9.70 0.46
N THR A 35 -6.27 -9.12 0.32
CA THR A 35 -6.46 -7.69 0.02
C THR A 35 -7.56 -7.09 0.91
N VAL A 36 -7.36 -5.83 1.29
CA VAL A 36 -8.37 -5.00 1.94
C VAL A 36 -8.51 -3.70 1.17
N THR A 37 -9.74 -3.29 0.88
CA THR A 37 -10.07 -2.01 0.24
C THR A 37 -10.87 -1.11 1.19
N ASN A 38 -11.07 0.15 0.80
CA ASN A 38 -11.70 1.17 1.64
C ASN A 38 -10.92 1.48 2.94
N LEU A 39 -9.59 1.43 2.87
CA LEU A 39 -8.69 1.62 4.03
C LEU A 39 -8.74 3.05 4.61
N LYS A 40 -9.27 4.04 3.88
CA LYS A 40 -9.55 5.39 4.41
C LYS A 40 -10.64 5.37 5.48
N SER A 41 -11.62 4.50 5.35
CA SER A 41 -12.74 4.40 6.28
C SER A 41 -12.34 3.76 7.61
N PRO A 42 -13.17 3.89 8.66
CA PRO A 42 -13.01 3.11 9.89
C PRO A 42 -13.01 1.60 9.61
N VAL A 43 -12.35 0.83 10.47
CA VAL A 43 -12.09 -0.62 10.27
C VAL A 43 -13.36 -1.42 9.99
N ASN A 44 -14.48 -1.08 10.62
CA ASN A 44 -15.77 -1.75 10.41
C ASN A 44 -16.38 -1.56 9.01
N LYS A 45 -15.82 -0.68 8.17
CA LYS A 45 -16.22 -0.45 6.78
C LYS A 45 -15.21 -1.00 5.77
N TRP A 46 -14.14 -1.65 6.24
CA TRP A 46 -13.16 -2.26 5.36
C TRP A 46 -13.78 -3.45 4.62
N LYS A 47 -13.39 -3.59 3.35
CA LYS A 47 -13.85 -4.69 2.51
C LYS A 47 -12.70 -5.67 2.32
N CYS A 48 -12.93 -6.91 2.72
CA CYS A 48 -11.95 -7.99 2.65
C CYS A 48 -12.10 -8.76 1.33
N GLY A 49 -11.01 -9.18 0.72
CA GLY A 49 -11.02 -9.93 -0.53
C GLY A 49 -9.72 -10.67 -0.81
N ALA A 50 -9.65 -11.27 -2.00
CA ALA A 50 -8.48 -12.00 -2.47
C ALA A 50 -8.23 -11.65 -3.94
N ALA A 51 -7.00 -11.27 -4.30
CA ALA A 51 -6.60 -10.93 -5.66
C ALA A 51 -5.61 -11.98 -6.20
N PRO A 52 -5.83 -12.55 -7.41
CA PRO A 52 -4.91 -13.54 -7.96
C PRO A 52 -3.55 -12.90 -8.29
N PHE A 53 -2.44 -13.55 -7.92
CA PHE A 53 -1.09 -13.01 -8.16
C PHE A 53 -0.84 -12.71 -9.64
N THR A 54 -1.39 -13.54 -10.52
CA THR A 54 -1.24 -13.41 -11.98
C THR A 54 -1.80 -12.10 -12.53
N ALA A 55 -2.81 -11.49 -11.88
CA ALA A 55 -3.34 -10.20 -12.29
C ALA A 55 -2.37 -9.03 -12.04
N MET A 56 -1.35 -9.22 -11.20
CA MET A 56 -0.35 -8.20 -10.85
C MET A 56 1.02 -8.45 -11.50
N MET A 57 1.15 -9.50 -12.33
CA MET A 57 2.43 -9.96 -12.89
C MET A 57 2.55 -9.68 -14.38
N THR A 58 3.77 -9.40 -14.82
CA THR A 58 4.17 -9.42 -16.24
C THR A 58 5.48 -10.21 -16.41
N VAL A 59 5.65 -10.83 -17.58
CA VAL A 59 6.88 -11.51 -17.95
C VAL A 59 7.92 -10.49 -18.39
N LYS A 60 8.94 -10.25 -17.55
CA LYS A 60 10.09 -9.43 -17.93
C LYS A 60 11.11 -10.31 -18.66
N ARG A 61 11.42 -9.97 -19.91
CA ARG A 61 12.54 -10.59 -20.63
C ARG A 61 13.84 -9.99 -20.10
N TYR A 62 14.56 -10.74 -19.28
CA TYR A 62 15.98 -10.48 -19.06
C TYR A 62 16.75 -11.10 -20.23
N SER A 63 17.31 -10.26 -21.11
CA SER A 63 18.44 -10.63 -21.97
C SER A 63 19.46 -9.48 -21.83
N GLN A 64 20.78 -9.67 -21.77
CA GLN A 64 21.65 -10.67 -22.36
C GLN A 64 22.82 -10.94 -21.38
N GLY A 65 22.96 -12.19 -20.94
CA GLY A 65 24.18 -12.70 -20.31
C GLY A 65 24.41 -14.12 -20.82
N PRO A 66 25.66 -14.61 -20.92
CA PRO A 66 25.92 -15.97 -21.38
C PRO A 66 25.20 -16.96 -20.44
N GLY A 67 24.24 -17.72 -20.97
CA GLY A 67 23.40 -18.65 -20.19
C GLY A 67 22.00 -18.15 -19.81
N ALA A 68 21.55 -17.00 -20.34
CA ALA A 68 20.19 -16.53 -20.11
C ALA A 68 19.15 -17.46 -20.78
N LEU A 69 18.17 -17.93 -19.98
CA LEU A 69 17.01 -18.68 -20.48
C LEU A 69 16.22 -17.83 -21.48
N SER A 70 15.79 -18.43 -22.60
CA SER A 70 14.96 -17.77 -23.62
C SER A 70 13.57 -17.37 -23.11
N ILE A 71 13.17 -17.91 -21.95
CA ILE A 71 11.91 -17.65 -21.27
C ILE A 71 12.13 -16.55 -20.22
N GLY A 72 11.41 -15.43 -20.36
CA GLY A 72 11.44 -14.32 -19.40
C GLY A 72 10.92 -14.73 -18.01
N LYS A 73 11.28 -13.97 -16.97
CA LYS A 73 10.87 -14.27 -15.59
C LYS A 73 9.60 -13.49 -15.24
N PRO A 74 8.56 -14.15 -14.69
CA PRO A 74 7.37 -13.45 -14.22
C PRO A 74 7.72 -12.62 -12.98
N ALA A 75 7.29 -11.36 -12.96
CA ALA A 75 7.54 -10.44 -11.86
C ALA A 75 6.32 -9.56 -11.61
N ILE A 76 6.05 -9.27 -10.34
CA ILE A 76 5.03 -8.28 -9.95
C ILE A 76 5.53 -6.89 -10.34
N HIS A 77 4.65 -6.06 -10.89
CA HIS A 77 4.99 -4.69 -11.24
C HIS A 77 5.35 -3.87 -9.99
N PRO A 78 6.52 -3.22 -9.95
CA PRO A 78 6.78 -2.20 -8.94
C PRO A 78 5.80 -1.04 -9.16
N ALA A 79 5.04 -0.67 -8.12
CA ALA A 79 4.22 0.54 -8.12
C ALA A 79 5.12 1.73 -7.79
N THR A 80 5.52 2.49 -8.80
CA THR A 80 6.27 3.74 -8.63
C THR A 80 5.33 4.89 -8.31
N VAL A 81 5.87 6.01 -7.83
CA VAL A 81 5.07 7.23 -7.62
C VAL A 81 4.46 7.69 -8.95
N ASP A 82 3.15 7.90 -8.96
CA ASP A 82 2.43 8.50 -10.08
C ASP A 82 2.58 10.02 -10.06
N LEU A 83 3.31 10.57 -11.03
CA LEU A 83 3.54 12.01 -11.19
C LEU A 83 2.28 12.77 -11.63
N THR A 84 1.23 12.06 -12.03
CA THR A 84 -0.10 12.63 -12.31
C THR A 84 -1.10 12.36 -11.19
N GLY A 85 -0.67 11.64 -10.14
CA GLY A 85 -1.50 11.22 -9.03
C GLY A 85 -1.74 12.32 -8.00
N LYS A 86 -2.83 12.20 -7.24
CA LYS A 86 -3.29 13.23 -6.30
C LYS A 86 -2.28 13.53 -5.18
N ALA A 87 -1.59 12.51 -4.68
CA ALA A 87 -0.59 12.69 -3.64
C ALA A 87 0.60 13.54 -4.12
N PHE A 88 1.09 13.28 -5.34
CA PHE A 88 2.16 14.08 -5.94
C PHE A 88 1.69 15.48 -6.33
N GLU A 89 0.47 15.59 -6.87
CA GLU A 89 -0.13 16.88 -7.21
C GLU A 89 -0.28 17.78 -5.96
N LEU A 90 -0.72 17.23 -4.83
CA LEU A 90 -0.79 17.96 -3.56
C LEU A 90 0.59 18.49 -3.12
N LEU A 91 1.64 17.68 -3.28
CA LEU A 91 3.02 18.12 -3.04
C LEU A 91 3.41 19.25 -3.99
N ARG A 92 3.13 19.10 -5.29
CA ARG A 92 3.47 20.08 -6.34
C ARG A 92 2.80 21.43 -6.08
N GLN A 93 1.52 21.44 -5.71
CA GLN A 93 0.76 22.65 -5.40
C GLN A 93 1.34 23.45 -4.22
N ASN A 94 1.94 22.76 -3.25
CA ASN A 94 2.52 23.40 -2.06
C ASN A 94 4.04 23.61 -2.16
N ALA A 95 4.70 23.07 -3.19
CA ALA A 95 6.17 23.05 -3.29
C ALA A 95 6.80 24.45 -3.24
N THR A 96 6.26 25.42 -3.99
CA THR A 96 6.76 26.81 -3.95
C THR A 96 6.57 27.43 -2.57
N ARG A 97 5.46 27.13 -1.90
CA ARG A 97 5.18 27.64 -0.55
C ARG A 97 6.15 27.05 0.47
N PHE A 98 6.40 25.75 0.41
CA PHE A 98 7.38 25.07 1.24
C PHE A 98 8.82 25.56 1.02
N LEU A 99 9.13 26.06 -0.19
CA LEU A 99 10.43 26.64 -0.50
C LEU A 99 10.59 28.06 0.05
N MET A 100 9.53 28.86 0.01
CA MET A 100 9.59 30.30 0.29
C MET A 100 9.19 30.67 1.72
N GLU A 101 8.41 29.83 2.40
CA GLU A 101 7.84 30.09 3.72
C GLU A 101 8.26 29.03 4.74
N ASP A 102 8.42 29.43 6.00
CA ASP A 102 8.79 28.55 7.12
C ASP A 102 7.58 27.73 7.65
N ILE A 103 7.04 26.81 6.83
CA ILE A 103 5.84 26.02 7.15
C ILE A 103 6.19 24.61 7.61
N TYR A 104 6.97 24.50 8.68
CA TYR A 104 7.35 23.20 9.22
C TYR A 104 6.19 22.57 10.01
N ARG A 105 6.02 21.26 9.85
CA ARG A 105 5.13 20.44 10.68
C ARG A 105 5.99 19.62 11.63
N ASN A 106 5.66 19.66 12.92
CA ASN A 106 6.30 18.82 13.93
C ASN A 106 5.31 17.73 14.39
N PRO A 107 5.19 16.62 13.66
CA PRO A 107 4.32 15.52 14.08
C PRO A 107 4.83 14.94 15.41
N GLY A 108 3.90 14.66 16.32
CA GLY A 108 4.23 13.99 17.57
C GLY A 108 4.60 12.51 17.38
N PRO A 109 5.01 11.82 18.46
CA PRO A 109 5.23 10.39 18.44
C PRO A 109 3.95 9.62 18.08
N LEU A 110 4.12 8.40 17.54
CA LEU A 110 3.01 7.48 17.30
C LEU A 110 2.21 7.24 18.59
N GLN A 111 0.90 7.40 18.52
CA GLN A 111 -0.03 7.16 19.62
C GLN A 111 -0.85 5.89 19.35
N TYR A 112 -1.18 5.13 20.40
CA TYR A 112 -2.04 3.93 20.31
C TYR A 112 -3.45 4.19 20.85
N GLU A 113 -3.58 5.19 21.72
CA GLU A 113 -4.83 5.61 22.33
C GLU A 113 -4.94 7.13 22.28
N GLY A 114 -6.17 7.64 22.35
CA GLY A 114 -6.45 9.07 22.35
C GLY A 114 -6.35 9.75 20.97
N PRO A 115 -6.39 11.09 20.93
CA PRO A 115 -6.37 11.83 19.68
C PRO A 115 -5.14 11.50 18.83
N GLY A 116 -5.38 11.14 17.56
CA GLY A 116 -4.33 10.83 16.60
C GLY A 116 -3.92 9.35 16.52
N SER A 117 -4.47 8.46 17.37
CA SER A 117 -4.19 7.01 17.27
C SER A 117 -4.65 6.41 15.94
N ASP A 118 -5.73 6.95 15.37
CA ASP A 118 -6.30 6.51 14.10
C ASP A 118 -5.73 7.28 12.89
N ALA A 119 -4.63 8.01 13.08
CA ALA A 119 -3.97 8.74 12.01
C ALA A 119 -3.46 7.78 10.92
N LYS A 120 -3.68 8.16 9.66
CA LYS A 120 -3.25 7.42 8.48
C LYS A 120 -2.31 8.27 7.64
N ALA A 121 -1.52 7.62 6.80
CA ALA A 121 -0.64 8.33 5.88
C ALA A 121 -1.44 9.29 4.98
N LEU A 122 -0.90 10.48 4.73
CA LEU A 122 -1.53 11.48 3.86
C LEU A 122 -1.73 10.95 2.44
N SER A 123 -0.79 10.16 1.92
CA SER A 123 -0.91 9.50 0.61
C SER A 123 -2.17 8.64 0.55
N LEU A 124 -2.40 7.79 1.55
CA LEU A 124 -3.60 6.95 1.64
C LEU A 124 -4.88 7.79 1.71
N CYS A 125 -4.88 8.90 2.45
CA CYS A 125 -6.07 9.73 2.60
C CYS A 125 -6.43 10.49 1.31
N VAL A 126 -5.42 10.88 0.52
CA VAL A 126 -5.58 11.74 -0.67
C VAL A 126 -5.81 10.93 -1.95
N GLU A 127 -5.30 9.71 -2.04
CA GLU A 127 -5.47 8.85 -3.23
C GLU A 127 -6.86 8.24 -3.29
N ASP A 128 -7.59 8.39 -4.40
CA ASP A 128 -8.96 7.86 -4.52
C ASP A 128 -9.05 6.52 -5.25
N GLN A 129 -7.93 6.02 -5.76
CA GLN A 129 -7.88 4.73 -6.43
C GLN A 129 -7.56 3.65 -5.40
N ASP A 130 -8.50 2.73 -5.19
CA ASP A 130 -8.13 1.41 -4.71
C ASP A 130 -7.56 0.65 -5.91
N TYR A 131 -6.49 -0.12 -5.72
CA TYR A 131 -5.82 -0.86 -6.80
C TYR A 131 -6.69 -1.97 -7.44
N MET A 132 -7.89 -2.20 -6.90
CA MET A 132 -8.89 -3.16 -7.40
C MET A 132 -9.95 -2.50 -8.30
N GLY A 133 -9.88 -1.19 -8.54
CA GLY A 133 -10.85 -0.43 -9.34
C GLY A 133 -11.60 0.62 -8.53
#